data_AF-A0A1V9VB02-F1
#
_entry.id   AF-A0A1V9VB02-F1
#
_cell.length_a   1.000
_cell.length_b   1.000
_cell.length_c   1.000
_cell.angle_alpha   90.00
_cell.angle_beta   90.00
_cell.angle_gamma   90.00
#
_symmetry.space_group_name_H-M   'P 1'
#
loop_
_entity.id
_entity.type
_entity.pdbx_description
1 polymer ?
#
loop_
_entity_poly.entity_id
_entity_poly.type
_entity_poly.pdbx_seq_one_letter_code
_entity_poly.pdbx_strand_id
1 'polypeptide(L)' 'TLPTGGTAKFYSPLNVENFLKKSSIISFSKKAINDLGESCALLADTEGLTAHAKSVRVRLENKGE' A
#
# COMPACT_ATOMS: atom_id res chain seq x y z
N THR A 1 -22.24 14.84 17.83
CA THR A 1 -22.93 13.53 18.02
C THR A 1 -21.97 12.56 18.66
N LEU A 2 -22.38 11.83 19.71
CA LEU A 2 -21.54 10.89 20.46
C LEU A 2 -21.97 9.43 20.22
N PRO A 3 -21.05 8.46 20.21
CA PRO A 3 -21.36 7.04 20.14
C PRO A 3 -22.04 6.54 21.42
N THR A 4 -23.13 5.78 21.30
CA THR A 4 -23.90 5.19 22.41
C THR A 4 -23.94 3.65 22.30
N GLY A 5 -24.59 2.95 23.24
CA GLY A 5 -24.68 1.49 23.21
C GLY A 5 -23.34 0.76 23.40
N GLY A 6 -22.38 1.38 24.10
CA GLY A 6 -21.05 0.80 24.37
C GLY A 6 -20.03 0.95 23.23
N THR A 7 -20.42 1.54 22.10
CA THR A 7 -19.57 1.69 20.90
C THR A 7 -18.44 2.70 21.06
N ALA A 8 -18.47 3.52 22.12
CA ALA A 8 -17.40 4.47 22.46
C ALA A 8 -16.02 3.81 22.69
N LYS A 9 -15.97 2.48 22.88
CA LYS A 9 -14.70 1.72 22.98
C LYS A 9 -13.91 1.68 21.67
N PHE A 10 -14.56 1.82 20.52
CA PHE A 10 -13.95 1.67 19.20
C PHE A 10 -14.37 2.73 18.17
N TYR A 11 -15.44 3.49 18.44
CA TYR A 11 -15.82 4.64 17.62
C TYR A 11 -15.44 5.97 18.28
N SER A 12 -14.91 6.87 17.46
CA SER A 12 -14.73 8.27 17.81
C SER A 12 -16.05 9.05 17.74
N PRO A 13 -16.21 10.15 18.50
CA PRO A 13 -17.32 11.08 18.33
C PRO A 13 -17.27 11.77 16.97
N LEU A 14 -18.41 12.28 16.51
CA LEU A 14 -18.52 13.01 15.25
C LEU A 14 -17.57 14.22 15.27
N ASN A 15 -16.70 14.29 14.28
CA ASN A 15 -15.70 15.32 14.09
C ASN A 15 -15.50 15.61 12.59
N VAL A 16 -14.57 16.51 12.26
CA VAL A 16 -14.32 16.96 10.88
C VAL A 16 -13.85 15.81 9.98
N GLU A 17 -13.06 14.86 10.49
CA GLU A 17 -12.54 13.75 9.69
C GLU A 17 -13.65 12.85 9.14
N ASN A 18 -14.82 12.79 9.80
CA ASN A 18 -15.97 12.04 9.29
C ASN A 18 -16.49 12.56 7.94
N PHE A 19 -16.16 13.79 7.59
CA PHE A 19 -16.55 14.43 6.33
C PHE A 19 -15.39 14.50 5.32
N LEU A 20 -14.22 13.96 5.66
CA LEU A 20 -13.04 13.93 4.81
C LEU A 20 -12.76 12.51 4.31
N LYS A 21 -12.22 12.39 3.09
CA LYS A 21 -11.64 11.14 2.59
C LYS A 21 -10.12 11.22 2.70
N LYS A 22 -9.52 10.27 3.43
CA LYS A 22 -8.06 10.13 3.51
C LYS A 22 -7.57 9.33 2.30
N SER A 23 -6.62 9.89 1.55
CA SER A 23 -5.97 9.21 0.41
C SER A 23 -4.48 9.19 0.63
N SER A 24 -3.86 8.02 0.44
CA SER A 24 -2.41 7.85 0.55
C SER A 24 -1.76 8.06 -0.81
N ILE A 25 -0.76 8.94 -0.87
CA ILE A 25 0.08 9.13 -2.05
C ILE A 25 1.41 8.44 -1.79
N ILE A 26 1.77 7.49 -2.63
CA ILE A 26 3.03 6.74 -2.54
C ILE A 26 3.83 6.96 -3.82
N SER A 27 5.13 7.23 -3.67
CA SER A 27 6.07 7.41 -4.77
C SER A 27 7.34 6.62 -4.48
N PHE A 28 7.91 6.00 -5.52
CA PHE A 28 9.11 5.18 -5.43
C PHE A 28 10.23 5.78 -6.29
N SER A 29 11.42 5.93 -5.71
CA SER A 29 12.60 6.28 -6.48
C SER A 29 13.14 5.06 -7.23
N LYS A 30 13.93 5.32 -8.29
CA LYS A 30 14.63 4.24 -9.03
C LYS A 30 15.55 3.42 -8.11
N LYS A 31 16.19 4.06 -7.13
CA LYS A 31 17.00 3.35 -6.12
C LYS A 31 16.13 2.45 -5.25
N ALA A 32 15.03 2.96 -4.71
CA ALA A 32 14.16 2.20 -3.81
C ALA A 32 13.55 0.96 -4.49
N ILE A 33 13.10 1.06 -5.75
CA ILE A 33 12.59 -0.11 -6.48
C ILE A 33 13.70 -1.11 -6.77
N ASN A 34 14.93 -0.67 -7.01
CA ASN A 34 16.06 -1.59 -7.19
C ASN A 34 16.46 -2.30 -5.89
N ASP A 35 16.31 -1.64 -4.75
CA ASP A 35 16.67 -2.18 -3.43
C ASP A 35 15.60 -3.15 -2.90
N LEU A 36 14.31 -2.89 -3.15
CA LEU A 36 13.17 -3.63 -2.58
C LEU A 36 12.36 -4.45 -3.60
N GLY A 37 12.55 -4.21 -4.90
CA GLY A 37 11.68 -4.74 -5.95
C GLY A 37 11.66 -6.26 -6.01
N GLU A 38 12.81 -6.91 -5.93
CA GLU A 38 12.84 -8.39 -5.99
C GLU A 38 12.19 -9.02 -4.76
N SER A 39 12.37 -8.45 -3.56
CA SER A 39 11.66 -8.89 -2.36
C SER A 39 10.14 -8.75 -2.49
N CYS A 40 9.67 -7.66 -3.12
CA CYS A 40 8.25 -7.45 -3.38
C CYS A 40 7.71 -8.45 -4.42
N ALA A 41 8.47 -8.74 -5.48
CA ALA A 41 8.12 -9.74 -6.47
C ALA A 41 8.08 -11.15 -5.87
N LEU A 42 9.01 -11.48 -4.97
CA LEU A 42 9.04 -12.75 -4.26
C LEU A 42 7.79 -12.95 -3.40
N LEU A 43 7.37 -11.93 -2.65
CA LEU A 43 6.11 -11.99 -1.90
C LEU A 43 4.92 -12.28 -2.82
N ALA A 44 4.82 -11.56 -3.94
CA ALA A 44 3.76 -11.78 -4.92
C ALA A 44 3.80 -13.20 -5.53
N ASP A 45 4.98 -13.78 -5.79
CA ASP A 45 5.10 -15.17 -6.25
C ASP A 45 4.62 -16.16 -5.17
N THR A 46 4.98 -15.94 -3.90
CA THR A 46 4.55 -16.82 -2.81
C THR A 46 3.04 -16.80 -2.60
N GLU A 47 2.38 -15.69 -2.94
CA GLU A 47 0.92 -15.53 -2.90
C GLU A 47 0.24 -15.98 -4.22
N GLY A 48 1.01 -16.39 -5.24
CA GLY A 48 0.48 -16.79 -6.55
C GLY A 48 0.03 -15.62 -7.44
N LEU A 49 0.38 -14.37 -7.07
CA LEU A 49 0.02 -13.14 -7.78
C LEU A 49 0.99 -12.83 -8.93
N THR A 50 1.04 -13.72 -9.92
CA THR A 50 2.01 -13.67 -11.04
C THR A 50 2.03 -12.34 -11.81
N ALA A 51 0.86 -11.71 -12.01
CA ALA A 51 0.78 -10.40 -12.68
C ALA A 51 1.41 -9.26 -11.85
N HIS A 52 1.30 -9.32 -10.52
CA HIS A 52 1.92 -8.34 -9.63
C HIS A 52 3.44 -8.50 -9.64
N ALA A 53 3.94 -9.74 -9.50
CA ALA A 53 5.37 -10.03 -9.57
C ALA A 53 5.98 -9.58 -10.91
N LYS A 54 5.32 -9.89 -12.03
CA LYS A 54 5.76 -9.45 -13.37
C LYS A 54 5.80 -7.93 -13.50
N SER A 55 4.82 -7.22 -12.95
CA SER A 55 4.78 -5.75 -12.95
C SER A 55 6.03 -5.16 -12.29
N VAL A 56 6.48 -5.74 -11.18
CA VAL A 56 7.69 -5.28 -10.49
C VAL A 56 8.94 -5.60 -11.32
N ARG A 57 9.08 -6.84 -11.79
CA ARG A 57 10.28 -7.30 -12.52
C ARG A 57 10.56 -6.53 -13.81
N VAL A 58 9.51 -6.20 -14.59
CA VAL A 58 9.67 -5.38 -15.82
C VAL A 58 10.25 -3.99 -15.52
N ARG A 59 10.08 -3.46 -14.30
CA ARG A 59 10.67 -2.19 -13.89
C ARG A 59 12.13 -2.31 -13.42
N LEU A 60 12.56 -3.52 -13.04
CA LEU A 60 13.94 -3.86 -12.70
C LEU A 60 14.80 -4.11 -13.94
N GLU A 61 14.21 -4.56 -15.04
CA GLU A 61 14.89 -4.91 -16.31
C GLU A 61 15.62 -3.73 -16.97
N ASN A 62 15.37 -2.49 -16.58
CA ASN A 62 16.11 -1.29 -17.02
C ASN A 62 17.53 -1.16 -16.42
N LYS A 63 18.17 -2.28 -16.06
CA LYS A 63 19.56 -2.38 -15.58
C LYS A 63 20.55 -2.81 -16.69
N GLY A 64 20.08 -2.98 -17.92
CA GLY A 64 20.88 -3.45 -19.05
C GLY A 64 20.75 -2.58 -20.30
N GLU A 65 21.05 -1.28 -20.19
CA GLU A 65 21.63 -0.42 -21.24
C GLU A 65 22.53 0.63 -20.57
#